data_AF-A0A3A9GER5-F1
#
_entry.id   AF-A0A3A9GER5-F1
#
_cell.length_a   1.000
_cell.length_b   1.000
_cell.length_c   1.000
_cell.angle_alpha   90.00
_cell.angle_beta   90.00
_cell.angle_gamma   90.00
#
_symmetry.space_group_name_H-M   'P 1'
#
loop_
_entity.id
_entity.type
_entity.pdbx_description
1 polymer ?
#
loop_
_entity_poly.entity_id
_entity_poly.type
_entity_poly.pdbx_seq_one_letter_code
_entity_poly.pdbx_strand_id
1 'polypeptide(L)'
;MIGEEYKKYIEYFFAQDRMEMACKIIQNFELKKCIDNYTITVRKEFDKSGIPADIIEPIYMGIIGWIDLNVTKMVENNEAIIISFENYQVQLRALYRDYNQKHSLMPHSVKPSKLEIQNELQQQRTYITQLEIIDCDYTEKIEAINDFIRASIDRTIWADNGDISFLSMQSYEEKLKRSWNLERKIIMIENKNELPEEQGKLIYYKCQRNQIEMSSVSVPDFFQNGCYHLLADGLEVGWHPQYLEKIKEVKD
;
A
#
# COMPACT_ATOMS: atom_id res chain seq x y z
N MET A 1 -31.07 -33.91 28.53
CA MET A 1 -32.04 -34.49 27.58
C MET A 1 -32.06 -33.58 26.37
N ILE A 2 -31.76 -34.09 25.18
CA ILE A 2 -31.91 -33.32 23.94
C ILE A 2 -33.41 -32.97 23.80
N GLY A 3 -33.75 -31.71 23.60
CA GLY A 3 -35.15 -31.30 23.40
C GLY A 3 -35.75 -32.00 22.19
N GLU A 4 -37.03 -32.39 22.27
CA GLU A 4 -37.73 -33.11 21.18
C GLU A 4 -37.65 -32.39 19.83
N GLU A 5 -37.50 -31.07 19.87
CA GLU A 5 -37.32 -30.15 18.75
C GLU A 5 -36.12 -30.52 17.85
N TYR A 6 -35.04 -31.04 18.43
CA TYR A 6 -33.81 -31.37 17.70
C TYR A 6 -33.73 -32.84 17.28
N LYS A 7 -34.61 -33.70 17.82
CA LYS A 7 -34.58 -35.15 17.62
C LYS A 7 -34.61 -35.54 16.15
N LYS A 8 -35.50 -34.89 15.37
CA LYS A 8 -35.66 -35.14 13.93
C LYS A 8 -34.40 -34.81 13.13
N TYR A 9 -33.70 -33.74 13.48
CA TYR A 9 -32.46 -33.33 12.78
C TYR A 9 -31.30 -34.26 13.11
N ILE A 10 -31.21 -34.73 14.36
CA ILE A 10 -30.19 -35.68 14.79
C ILE A 10 -30.41 -37.06 14.13
N GLU A 11 -31.65 -37.56 14.15
CA GLU A 11 -32.00 -38.81 13.47
C GLU A 11 -31.76 -38.72 11.95
N TYR A 12 -32.03 -37.56 11.35
CA TYR A 12 -31.71 -37.32 9.94
C TYR A 12 -30.20 -37.31 9.68
N PHE A 13 -29.41 -36.63 10.52
CA PHE A 13 -27.96 -36.51 10.33
C PHE A 13 -27.23 -37.85 10.53
N PHE A 14 -27.67 -38.68 11.48
CA PHE A 14 -27.08 -39.99 11.79
C PHE A 14 -27.75 -41.18 11.09
N ALA A 15 -28.54 -40.94 10.04
CA ALA A 15 -29.10 -42.03 9.24
C ALA A 15 -27.99 -42.86 8.55
N GLN A 16 -28.25 -44.17 8.35
CA GLN A 16 -27.26 -45.12 7.85
C GLN A 16 -26.59 -44.72 6.53
N ASP A 17 -27.34 -44.10 5.64
CA ASP A 17 -26.89 -43.65 4.32
C ASP A 17 -25.98 -42.40 4.37
N ARG A 18 -26.02 -41.65 5.48
CA ARG A 18 -25.23 -40.42 5.69
C ARG A 18 -24.14 -40.56 6.75
N MET A 19 -24.00 -41.74 7.35
CA MET A 19 -23.10 -41.96 8.48
C MET A 19 -21.63 -41.70 8.14
N GLU A 20 -21.18 -42.06 6.93
CA GLU A 20 -19.81 -41.80 6.49
C GLU A 20 -19.52 -40.29 6.33
N MET A 21 -20.49 -39.53 5.81
CA MET A 21 -20.40 -38.07 5.68
C MET A 21 -20.43 -37.40 7.06
N ALA A 22 -21.32 -37.84 7.95
CA ALA A 22 -21.38 -37.36 9.32
C ALA A 22 -20.06 -37.59 10.06
N CYS A 23 -19.44 -38.77 9.92
CA CYS A 23 -18.11 -39.04 10.49
C CYS A 23 -17.03 -38.10 9.96
N LYS A 24 -16.99 -37.85 8.64
CA LYS A 24 -16.04 -36.89 8.03
C LYS A 24 -16.22 -35.48 8.56
N ILE A 25 -17.47 -35.04 8.76
CA ILE A 25 -17.76 -33.72 9.36
C ILE A 25 -17.27 -33.70 10.81
N ILE A 26 -17.67 -34.67 11.63
CA ILE A 26 -17.32 -34.73 13.05
C ILE A 26 -15.80 -34.78 13.27
N GLN A 27 -15.07 -35.53 12.45
CA GLN A 27 -13.60 -35.64 12.54
C GLN A 27 -12.87 -34.32 12.27
N ASN A 28 -13.49 -33.39 11.53
CA ASN A 28 -12.94 -32.07 11.24
C ASN A 28 -13.49 -30.98 12.18
N PHE A 29 -14.35 -31.33 13.13
CA PHE A 29 -14.86 -30.41 14.13
C PHE A 29 -13.99 -30.42 15.39
N GLU A 30 -13.51 -29.25 15.79
CA GLU A 30 -12.86 -29.05 17.08
C GLU A 30 -13.78 -28.19 17.97
N LEU A 31 -14.34 -28.80 19.02
CA LEU A 31 -15.10 -28.05 20.03
C LEU A 31 -14.11 -27.43 21.02
N LYS A 32 -13.80 -26.15 20.85
CA LYS A 32 -13.10 -25.36 21.86
C LYS A 32 -14.11 -24.73 22.81
N LYS A 33 -14.06 -25.13 24.09
CA LYS A 33 -14.80 -24.41 25.14
C LYS A 33 -13.98 -23.19 25.56
N CYS A 34 -14.58 -22.00 25.52
CA CYS A 34 -14.02 -20.82 26.17
C CYS A 34 -13.78 -21.12 27.65
N ILE A 35 -12.53 -20.99 28.10
CA ILE A 35 -12.15 -21.08 29.52
C ILE A 35 -12.13 -19.67 30.15
N ASP A 36 -11.95 -18.62 29.33
CA ASP A 36 -11.96 -17.20 29.69
C ASP A 36 -13.30 -16.49 29.33
N ASN A 37 -13.37 -15.17 29.56
CA ASN A 37 -14.45 -14.31 29.05
C ASN A 37 -14.47 -14.31 27.50
N TYR A 38 -15.68 -14.31 26.91
CA TYR A 38 -15.88 -14.38 25.44
C TYR A 38 -15.12 -13.29 24.70
N THR A 39 -15.18 -12.05 25.18
CA THR A 39 -14.50 -10.90 24.56
C THR A 39 -12.98 -11.08 24.52
N ILE A 40 -12.40 -11.69 25.57
CA ILE A 40 -10.95 -11.95 25.65
C ILE A 40 -10.55 -13.05 24.67
N THR A 41 -11.37 -14.11 24.57
CA THR A 41 -11.08 -15.24 23.68
C THR A 41 -11.17 -14.83 22.21
N VAL A 42 -12.24 -14.11 21.83
CA VAL A 42 -12.41 -13.59 20.47
C VAL A 42 -11.28 -12.65 20.10
N ARG A 43 -10.87 -11.76 21.02
CA ARG A 43 -9.74 -10.87 20.77
C ARG A 43 -8.43 -11.63 20.57
N LYS A 44 -8.10 -12.58 21.44
CA LYS A 44 -6.88 -13.42 21.33
C LYS A 44 -6.81 -14.19 20.01
N GLU A 45 -7.93 -14.70 19.50
CA GLU A 45 -7.95 -15.38 18.21
C GLU A 45 -7.84 -14.39 17.04
N PHE A 46 -8.49 -13.22 17.16
CA PHE A 46 -8.36 -12.16 16.16
C PHE A 46 -6.94 -11.62 16.06
N ASP A 47 -6.20 -11.52 17.17
CA ASP A 47 -4.80 -11.08 17.17
C ASP A 47 -3.87 -12.00 16.35
N LYS A 48 -4.30 -13.24 16.05
CA LYS A 48 -3.56 -14.19 15.19
C LYS A 48 -3.84 -14.05 13.69
N SER A 49 -4.74 -13.14 13.31
CA SER A 49 -5.18 -13.00 11.91
C SER A 49 -4.14 -12.36 10.97
N GLY A 50 -2.97 -11.98 11.49
CA GLY A 50 -1.88 -11.40 10.70
C GLY A 50 -2.08 -9.92 10.36
N ILE A 51 -3.00 -9.25 11.05
CA ILE A 51 -3.25 -7.82 10.90
C ILE A 51 -2.12 -7.02 11.57
N PRO A 52 -1.55 -6.00 10.90
CA PRO A 52 -0.56 -5.10 11.48
C PRO A 52 -1.02 -4.47 12.81
N ALA A 53 -0.10 -4.36 13.77
CA ALA A 53 -0.42 -3.97 15.15
C ALA A 53 -0.93 -2.52 15.30
N ASP A 54 -0.56 -1.66 14.35
CA ASP A 54 -0.97 -0.25 14.28
C ASP A 54 -2.44 -0.09 13.82
N ILE A 55 -2.97 -1.05 13.06
CA ILE A 55 -4.34 -1.00 12.51
C ILE A 55 -5.28 -2.05 13.12
N ILE A 56 -4.76 -2.99 13.91
CA ILE A 56 -5.55 -4.12 14.41
C ILE A 56 -6.75 -3.69 15.27
N GLU A 57 -6.60 -2.64 16.07
CA GLU A 57 -7.66 -2.12 16.94
C GLU A 57 -8.86 -1.57 16.15
N PRO A 58 -8.70 -0.60 15.22
CA PRO A 58 -9.83 -0.08 14.45
C PRO A 58 -10.49 -1.15 13.58
N ILE A 59 -9.72 -2.08 13.01
CA ILE A 59 -10.27 -3.19 12.23
C ILE A 59 -11.07 -4.15 13.13
N TYR A 60 -10.56 -4.48 14.32
CA TYR A 60 -11.26 -5.30 15.31
C TYR A 60 -12.59 -4.66 15.74
N MET A 61 -12.57 -3.38 16.08
CA MET A 61 -13.77 -2.65 16.48
C MET A 61 -14.80 -2.58 15.34
N GLY A 62 -14.33 -2.39 14.11
CA GLY A 62 -15.19 -2.39 12.92
C GLY A 62 -15.85 -3.74 12.66
N ILE A 63 -15.09 -4.84 12.75
CA ILE A 63 -15.62 -6.17 12.45
C ILE A 63 -16.60 -6.65 13.53
N ILE A 64 -16.31 -6.38 14.81
CA ILE A 64 -17.22 -6.69 15.92
C ILE A 64 -18.51 -5.87 15.78
N GLY A 65 -18.41 -4.57 15.53
CA GLY A 65 -19.60 -3.73 15.31
C GLY A 65 -20.44 -4.20 14.13
N TRP A 66 -19.80 -4.64 13.04
CA TRP A 66 -20.52 -5.24 11.92
C TRP A 66 -21.21 -6.55 12.29
N ILE A 67 -20.54 -7.45 13.02
CA ILE A 67 -21.13 -8.70 13.51
C ILE A 67 -22.36 -8.39 14.39
N ASP A 68 -22.23 -7.51 15.38
CA ASP A 68 -23.30 -7.16 16.31
C ASP A 68 -24.54 -6.61 15.57
N LEU A 69 -24.32 -5.76 14.57
CA LEU A 69 -25.41 -5.23 13.73
C LEU A 69 -26.12 -6.32 12.92
N ASN A 70 -25.39 -7.30 12.37
CA ASN A 70 -26.01 -8.39 11.61
C ASN A 70 -26.74 -9.37 12.52
N VAL A 71 -26.16 -9.72 13.67
CA VAL A 71 -26.79 -10.57 14.68
C VAL A 71 -28.10 -9.92 15.16
N THR A 72 -28.08 -8.62 15.47
CA THR A 72 -29.27 -7.88 15.90
C THR A 72 -30.37 -7.94 14.85
N LYS A 73 -30.05 -7.70 13.56
CA LYS A 73 -31.02 -7.80 12.46
C LYS A 73 -31.60 -9.21 12.30
N MET A 74 -30.77 -10.24 12.43
CA MET A 74 -31.23 -11.64 12.35
C MET A 74 -32.20 -11.96 13.49
N VAL A 75 -31.89 -11.49 14.71
CA VAL A 75 -32.78 -11.65 15.87
C VAL A 75 -34.10 -10.91 15.66
N GLU A 76 -34.07 -9.67 15.20
CA GLU A 76 -35.28 -8.87 14.91
C GLU A 76 -36.19 -9.54 13.86
N ASN A 77 -35.59 -10.25 12.90
CA ASN A 77 -36.31 -10.94 11.83
C ASN A 77 -36.66 -12.40 12.14
N ASN A 78 -36.36 -12.91 13.35
CA ASN A 78 -36.48 -14.33 13.72
C ASN A 78 -35.73 -15.30 12.77
N GLU A 79 -34.59 -14.86 12.24
CA GLU A 79 -33.71 -15.67 11.40
C GLU A 79 -32.63 -16.39 12.22
N ALA A 80 -32.09 -17.48 11.68
CA ALA A 80 -30.96 -18.16 12.30
C ALA A 80 -29.71 -17.27 12.27
N ILE A 81 -29.03 -17.15 13.41
CA ILE A 81 -27.82 -16.33 13.56
C ILE A 81 -26.64 -17.05 12.89
N ILE A 82 -26.47 -16.82 11.59
CA ILE A 82 -25.43 -17.46 10.79
C ILE A 82 -24.73 -16.39 9.94
N ILE A 83 -23.44 -16.23 10.16
CA ILE A 83 -22.56 -15.42 9.30
C ILE A 83 -21.65 -16.38 8.54
N SER A 84 -21.72 -16.36 7.21
CA SER A 84 -20.80 -17.15 6.39
C SER A 84 -19.39 -16.59 6.46
N PHE A 85 -18.40 -17.48 6.34
CA PHE A 85 -17.00 -17.08 6.32
C PHE A 85 -16.70 -16.16 5.13
N GLU A 86 -17.35 -16.38 3.98
CA GLU A 86 -17.21 -15.53 2.80
C GLU A 86 -17.67 -14.09 3.08
N ASN A 87 -18.83 -13.91 3.74
CA ASN A 87 -19.35 -12.58 4.08
C ASN A 87 -18.45 -11.88 5.11
N TYR A 88 -17.98 -12.62 6.10
CA TYR A 88 -16.99 -12.13 7.05
C TYR A 88 -15.71 -11.66 6.34
N GLN A 89 -15.16 -12.46 5.42
CA GLN A 89 -13.95 -12.13 4.66
C GLN A 89 -14.16 -10.95 3.71
N VAL A 90 -15.33 -10.80 3.11
CA VAL A 90 -15.68 -9.62 2.31
C VAL A 90 -15.66 -8.37 3.17
N GLN A 91 -16.24 -8.41 4.37
CA GLN A 91 -16.27 -7.25 5.24
C GLN A 91 -14.95 -6.92 5.91
N LEU A 92 -14.18 -7.94 6.30
CA LEU A 92 -12.83 -7.74 6.79
C LEU A 92 -11.98 -7.02 5.72
N ARG A 93 -12.04 -7.47 4.45
CA ARG A 93 -11.36 -6.79 3.34
C ARG A 93 -11.87 -5.37 3.09
N ALA A 94 -13.17 -5.13 3.24
CA ALA A 94 -13.76 -3.80 3.07
C ALA A 94 -13.25 -2.83 4.15
N LEU A 95 -13.24 -3.24 5.42
CA LEU A 95 -12.69 -2.45 6.53
C LEU A 95 -11.21 -2.13 6.35
N TYR A 96 -10.44 -3.12 5.91
CA TYR A 96 -9.04 -2.94 5.55
C TYR A 96 -8.85 -1.90 4.45
N ARG A 97 -9.64 -1.99 3.38
CA ARG A 97 -9.57 -1.04 2.28
C ARG A 97 -10.00 0.36 2.70
N ASP A 98 -11.07 0.47 3.49
CA ASP A 98 -11.55 1.75 4.03
C ASP A 98 -10.50 2.39 4.93
N TYR A 99 -9.85 1.59 5.79
CA TYR A 99 -8.76 2.06 6.65
C TYR A 99 -7.58 2.53 5.79
N ASN A 100 -7.07 1.70 4.88
CA ASN A 100 -5.95 2.05 4.01
C ASN A 100 -6.25 3.26 3.11
N GLN A 101 -7.51 3.42 2.66
CA GLN A 101 -7.93 4.56 1.86
C GLN A 101 -8.05 5.84 2.71
N LYS A 102 -8.59 5.74 3.94
CA LYS A 102 -8.73 6.88 4.88
C LYS A 102 -7.41 7.28 5.52
N HIS A 103 -6.48 6.34 5.67
CA HIS A 103 -5.14 6.54 6.24
C HIS A 103 -4.03 6.56 5.18
N SER A 104 -4.39 6.93 3.94
CA SER A 104 -3.50 7.11 2.77
C SER A 104 -2.04 7.28 3.13
N LEU A 105 -1.21 6.27 2.82
CA LEU A 105 0.27 6.27 2.83
C LEU A 105 0.86 7.47 3.58
N MET A 106 0.61 7.51 4.89
CA MET A 106 0.94 8.68 5.69
C MET A 106 2.46 8.74 5.84
N PRO A 107 3.06 9.93 5.72
CA PRO A 107 4.50 10.08 5.92
C PRO A 107 4.91 9.64 7.33
N HIS A 108 5.85 8.72 7.44
CA HIS A 108 6.57 8.42 8.69
C HIS A 108 7.92 9.14 8.73
N SER A 109 8.46 9.46 7.56
CA SER A 109 9.71 10.16 7.37
C SER A 109 9.63 11.60 7.88
N VAL A 110 10.71 12.04 8.52
CA VAL A 110 10.94 13.44 8.89
C VAL A 110 11.91 14.08 7.92
N LYS A 111 11.96 15.42 7.89
CA LYS A 111 12.96 16.14 7.08
C LYS A 111 14.37 15.71 7.52
N PRO A 112 15.23 15.27 6.59
CA PRO A 112 16.60 14.91 6.92
C PRO A 112 17.36 16.09 7.52
N SER A 113 18.29 15.77 8.41
CA SER A 113 19.24 16.71 8.99
C SER A 113 20.19 17.27 7.93
N LYS A 114 20.83 18.42 8.23
CA LYS A 114 21.84 19.01 7.35
C LYS A 114 23.01 18.06 7.07
N LEU A 115 23.36 17.21 8.04
CA LEU A 115 24.44 16.24 7.89
C LEU A 115 24.05 15.13 6.90
N GLU A 116 22.84 14.59 7.00
CA GLU A 116 22.33 13.58 6.06
C GLU A 116 22.29 14.13 4.63
N ILE A 117 21.85 15.38 4.47
CA ILE A 117 21.83 16.05 3.16
C ILE A 117 23.25 16.25 2.61
N GLN A 118 24.20 16.68 3.44
CA GLN A 118 25.59 16.83 3.02
C GLN A 118 26.22 15.50 2.63
N ASN A 119 25.94 14.44 3.38
CA ASN A 119 26.42 13.09 3.06
C ASN A 119 25.86 12.60 1.72
N GLU A 120 24.59 12.88 1.43
CA GLU A 120 23.96 12.50 0.17
C GLU A 120 24.55 13.27 -1.02
N LEU A 121 24.80 14.58 -0.88
CA LEU A 121 25.49 15.38 -1.90
C LEU A 121 26.88 14.81 -2.24
N GLN A 122 27.60 14.30 -1.24
CA GLN A 122 28.93 13.73 -1.43
C GLN A 122 28.92 12.37 -2.14
N GLN A 123 27.80 11.64 -2.13
CA GLN A 123 27.69 10.35 -2.80
C GLN A 123 27.72 10.46 -4.34
N GLN A 124 27.58 11.67 -4.90
CA GLN A 124 27.58 11.92 -6.35
C GLN A 124 26.64 10.96 -7.11
N ARG A 125 25.44 10.78 -6.57
CA ARG A 125 24.42 9.92 -7.16
C ARG A 125 24.03 10.40 -8.56
N THR A 126 23.65 9.47 -9.41
CA THR A 126 23.33 9.73 -10.82
C THR A 126 22.16 10.70 -10.93
N TYR A 127 21.15 10.60 -10.06
CA TYR A 127 20.04 11.56 -10.10
C TYR A 127 20.47 12.99 -9.77
N ILE A 128 21.46 13.19 -8.87
CA ILE A 128 22.01 14.50 -8.54
C ILE A 128 22.79 15.04 -9.74
N THR A 129 23.61 14.21 -10.38
CA THR A 129 24.30 14.58 -11.62
C THR A 129 23.32 14.98 -12.72
N GLN A 130 22.19 14.29 -12.85
CA GLN A 130 21.15 14.66 -13.80
C GLN A 130 20.55 16.05 -13.51
N LEU A 131 20.39 16.43 -12.24
CA LEU A 131 19.93 17.77 -11.85
C LEU A 131 20.97 18.84 -12.19
N GLU A 132 22.27 18.52 -12.06
CA GLU A 132 23.35 19.43 -12.45
C GLU A 132 23.40 19.65 -13.96
N ILE A 133 23.15 18.60 -14.76
CA ILE A 133 23.10 18.69 -16.23
C ILE A 133 21.99 19.64 -16.71
N ILE A 134 20.87 19.76 -15.97
CA ILE A 134 19.77 20.67 -16.32
C ILE A 134 19.82 22.00 -15.57
N ASP A 135 20.96 22.34 -14.97
CA ASP A 135 21.19 23.59 -14.26
C ASP A 135 20.17 23.86 -13.12
N CYS A 136 19.88 22.83 -12.32
CA CYS A 136 19.16 23.01 -11.06
C CYS A 136 20.06 23.70 -10.02
N ASP A 137 19.50 24.69 -9.34
CA ASP A 137 20.20 25.45 -8.32
C ASP A 137 20.43 24.63 -7.03
N TYR A 138 21.19 25.21 -6.10
CA TYR A 138 21.51 24.54 -4.84
C TYR A 138 20.25 24.21 -4.02
N THR A 139 19.26 25.09 -3.99
CA THR A 139 18.01 24.88 -3.24
C THR A 139 17.22 23.72 -3.83
N GLU A 140 17.09 23.67 -5.16
CA GLU A 140 16.42 22.60 -5.89
C GLU A 140 17.08 21.23 -5.61
N LYS A 141 18.42 21.18 -5.57
CA LYS A 141 19.14 19.95 -5.23
C LYS A 141 18.92 19.50 -3.78
N ILE A 142 18.82 20.44 -2.84
CA ILE A 142 18.51 20.14 -1.43
C ILE A 142 17.10 19.59 -1.28
N GLU A 143 16.12 20.16 -1.99
CA GLU A 143 14.75 19.66 -2.02
C GLU A 143 14.67 18.25 -2.63
N ALA A 144 15.35 18.02 -3.76
CA ALA A 144 15.44 16.70 -4.36
C ALA A 144 16.03 15.63 -3.42
N ILE A 145 17.05 15.99 -2.65
CA ILE A 145 17.63 15.11 -1.63
C ILE A 145 16.66 14.85 -0.47
N ASN A 146 15.94 15.88 -0.03
CA ASN A 146 14.89 15.74 0.99
C ASN A 146 13.86 14.70 0.55
N ASP A 147 13.37 14.85 -0.67
CA ASP A 147 12.36 14.00 -1.27
C ASP A 147 12.88 12.56 -1.46
N PHE A 148 14.10 12.40 -1.98
CA PHE A 148 14.72 11.09 -2.17
C PHE A 148 14.89 10.31 -0.85
N ILE A 149 15.48 10.92 0.18
CA ILE A 149 15.71 10.26 1.47
C ILE A 149 14.37 9.89 2.12
N ARG A 150 13.41 10.81 2.13
CA ARG A 150 12.10 10.60 2.74
C ARG A 150 11.31 9.52 2.03
N ALA A 151 11.31 9.53 0.70
CA ALA A 151 10.66 8.49 -0.09
C ALA A 151 11.28 7.11 0.16
N SER A 152 12.60 7.03 0.32
CA SER A 152 13.28 5.76 0.62
C SER A 152 12.91 5.21 2.00
N ILE A 153 12.81 6.08 3.02
CA ILE A 153 12.37 5.71 4.37
C ILE A 153 10.92 5.23 4.35
N ASP A 154 10.01 6.04 3.80
CA ASP A 154 8.58 5.73 3.79
C ASP A 154 8.27 4.50 2.93
N ARG A 155 8.98 4.30 1.82
CA ARG A 155 8.88 3.08 1.02
C ARG A 155 9.20 1.84 1.84
N THR A 156 10.22 1.91 2.70
CA THR A 156 10.62 0.78 3.54
C THR A 156 9.57 0.52 4.61
N ILE A 157 9.13 1.55 5.33
CA ILE A 157 8.14 1.43 6.40
C ILE A 157 6.80 0.91 5.87
N TRP A 158 6.30 1.47 4.76
CA TRP A 158 5.06 1.03 4.15
C TRP A 158 5.15 -0.40 3.61
N ALA A 159 6.33 -0.85 3.16
CA ALA A 159 6.53 -2.23 2.73
C ALA A 159 6.52 -3.18 3.93
N ASP A 160 7.21 -2.82 5.02
CA ASP A 160 7.29 -3.60 6.25
C ASP A 160 5.92 -3.73 6.95
N ASN A 161 5.10 -2.67 6.89
CA ASN A 161 3.73 -2.66 7.41
C ASN A 161 2.72 -3.36 6.48
N GLY A 162 3.09 -3.65 5.23
CA GLY A 162 2.19 -4.20 4.22
C GLY A 162 1.21 -3.20 3.60
N ASP A 163 1.43 -1.89 3.80
CA ASP A 163 0.66 -0.81 3.18
C ASP A 163 0.89 -0.75 1.67
N ILE A 164 2.10 -1.10 1.23
CA ILE A 164 2.47 -1.28 -0.18
C ILE A 164 2.99 -2.69 -0.44
N SER A 165 2.63 -3.22 -1.60
CA SER A 165 3.17 -4.48 -2.11
C SER A 165 4.23 -4.22 -3.20
N PHE A 166 5.06 -5.22 -3.46
CA PHE A 166 5.99 -5.20 -4.60
C PHE A 166 5.27 -4.89 -5.93
N LEU A 167 4.12 -5.52 -6.17
CA LEU A 167 3.33 -5.33 -7.39
C LEU A 167 2.72 -3.93 -7.49
N SER A 168 2.22 -3.37 -6.38
CA SER A 168 1.68 -2.01 -6.38
C SER A 168 2.78 -0.98 -6.61
N MET A 169 3.98 -1.19 -6.04
CA MET A 169 5.13 -0.33 -6.30
C MET A 169 5.60 -0.43 -7.76
N GLN A 170 5.74 -1.65 -8.30
CA GLN A 170 6.11 -1.85 -9.70
C GLN A 170 5.10 -1.19 -10.65
N SER A 171 3.81 -1.37 -10.39
CA SER A 171 2.76 -0.71 -11.19
C SER A 171 2.81 0.81 -11.06
N TYR A 172 3.22 1.34 -9.91
CA TYR A 172 3.34 2.78 -9.67
C TYR A 172 4.52 3.38 -10.43
N GLU A 173 5.70 2.75 -10.34
CA GLU A 173 6.90 3.16 -11.08
C GLU A 173 6.66 3.13 -12.60
N GLU A 174 5.94 2.14 -13.13
CA GLU A 174 5.54 2.12 -14.53
C GLU A 174 4.60 3.28 -14.93
N LYS A 175 3.73 3.74 -14.03
CA LYS A 175 2.92 4.94 -14.27
C LYS A 175 3.78 6.20 -14.30
N LEU A 176 4.76 6.32 -13.39
CA LEU A 176 5.71 7.42 -13.38
C LEU A 176 6.51 7.48 -14.69
N LYS A 177 7.08 6.35 -15.14
CA LYS A 177 7.81 6.25 -16.42
C LYS A 177 6.95 6.66 -17.61
N ARG A 178 5.67 6.22 -17.64
CA ARG A 178 4.73 6.60 -18.70
C ARG A 178 4.43 8.10 -18.70
N SER A 179 4.20 8.69 -17.52
CA SER A 179 3.96 10.12 -17.40
C SER A 179 5.17 10.94 -17.81
N TRP A 180 6.37 10.57 -17.33
CA TRP A 180 7.62 11.19 -17.75
C TRP A 180 7.81 11.14 -19.27
N ASN A 181 7.60 9.98 -19.91
CA ASN A 181 7.76 9.85 -21.35
C ASN A 181 6.75 10.71 -22.14
N LEU A 182 5.53 10.88 -21.61
CA LEU A 182 4.53 11.76 -22.20
C LEU A 182 4.97 13.23 -22.11
N GLU A 183 5.33 13.70 -20.91
CA GLU A 183 5.80 15.08 -20.70
C GLU A 183 7.05 15.37 -21.54
N ARG A 184 8.01 14.45 -21.58
CA ARG A 184 9.20 14.56 -22.44
C ARG A 184 8.82 14.77 -23.90
N LYS A 185 7.89 13.96 -24.44
CA LYS A 185 7.46 14.10 -25.84
C LYS A 185 6.75 15.42 -26.10
N ILE A 186 5.91 15.88 -25.18
CA ILE A 186 5.22 17.17 -25.29
C ILE A 186 6.25 18.31 -25.35
N ILE A 187 7.17 18.36 -24.39
CA ILE A 187 8.20 19.41 -24.32
C ILE A 187 9.12 19.39 -25.54
N MET A 188 9.51 18.20 -26.04
CA MET A 188 10.32 18.10 -27.26
C MET A 188 9.61 18.65 -28.51
N ILE A 189 8.27 18.69 -28.53
CA ILE A 189 7.48 19.26 -29.63
C ILE A 189 7.29 20.76 -29.42
N GLU A 190 6.86 21.18 -28.24
CA GLU A 190 6.49 22.56 -27.92
C GLU A 190 7.71 23.49 -27.79
N ASN A 191 8.82 22.99 -27.24
CA ASN A 191 9.99 23.78 -26.86
C ASN A 191 11.23 23.45 -27.69
N LYS A 192 11.06 22.96 -28.93
CA LYS A 192 12.16 22.47 -29.79
C LYS A 192 13.32 23.44 -30.03
N ASN A 193 13.11 24.74 -29.84
CA ASN A 193 14.11 25.79 -30.07
C ASN A 193 14.80 26.26 -28.79
N GLU A 194 14.33 25.84 -27.61
CA GLU A 194 14.95 26.17 -26.33
C GLU A 194 16.21 25.34 -26.10
N LEU A 195 17.02 25.76 -25.13
CA LEU A 195 18.22 25.01 -24.75
C LEU A 195 17.83 23.62 -24.20
N PRO A 196 18.60 22.55 -24.51
CA PRO A 196 18.35 21.20 -23.99
C PRO A 196 18.26 21.12 -22.47
N GLU A 197 19.02 21.95 -21.75
CA GLU A 197 18.99 22.08 -20.30
C GLU A 197 17.66 22.65 -19.80
N GLU A 198 17.15 23.70 -20.44
CA GLU A 198 15.84 24.30 -20.14
C GLU A 198 14.69 23.35 -20.46
N GLN A 199 14.76 22.61 -21.56
CA GLN A 199 13.83 21.52 -21.86
C GLN A 199 13.84 20.47 -20.74
N GLY A 200 15.01 20.09 -20.26
CA GLY A 200 15.15 19.13 -19.16
C GLY A 200 14.54 19.63 -17.85
N LYS A 201 14.74 20.91 -17.54
CA LYS A 201 14.16 21.57 -16.37
C LYS A 201 12.63 21.65 -16.46
N LEU A 202 12.07 21.92 -17.65
CA LEU A 202 10.63 21.86 -17.88
C LEU A 202 10.06 20.45 -17.67
N ILE A 203 10.73 19.41 -18.20
CA ILE A 203 10.30 18.01 -18.01
C ILE A 203 10.28 17.67 -16.52
N TYR A 204 11.35 18.03 -15.80
CA TYR A 204 11.48 17.82 -14.36
C TYR A 204 10.29 18.41 -13.58
N TYR A 205 10.01 19.71 -13.74
CA TYR A 205 8.91 20.36 -13.02
C TYR A 205 7.52 19.87 -13.43
N LYS A 206 7.31 19.53 -14.71
CA LYS A 206 6.04 18.97 -15.18
C LYS A 206 5.74 17.62 -14.52
N CYS A 207 6.76 16.77 -14.40
CA CYS A 207 6.63 15.48 -13.73
C CYS A 207 6.32 15.62 -12.24
N GLN A 208 6.92 16.60 -11.55
CA GLN A 208 6.62 16.88 -10.15
C GLN A 208 5.21 17.44 -9.94
N ARG A 209 4.73 18.29 -10.86
CA ARG A 209 3.40 18.91 -10.77
C ARG A 209 2.25 17.91 -11.00
N ASN A 210 2.48 16.88 -11.81
CA ASN A 210 1.43 15.92 -12.18
C ASN A 210 1.29 14.86 -11.09
N GLN A 211 0.23 14.94 -10.27
CA GLN A 211 -0.01 13.94 -9.24
C GLN A 211 -0.42 12.60 -9.84
N ILE A 212 0.30 11.54 -9.46
CA ILE A 212 0.05 10.17 -9.90
C ILE A 212 -0.29 9.33 -8.67
N GLU A 213 -1.40 8.62 -8.75
CA GLU A 213 -1.89 7.77 -7.66
C GLU A 213 -1.29 6.35 -7.70
N MET A 214 -0.98 5.82 -6.51
CA MET A 214 -0.64 4.42 -6.29
C MET A 214 -1.91 3.63 -5.98
N SER A 215 -2.35 2.75 -6.89
CA SER A 215 -3.53 1.89 -6.68
C SER A 215 -4.79 2.61 -6.16
N SER A 216 -5.05 3.84 -6.63
CA SER A 216 -6.17 4.73 -6.22
C SER A 216 -6.00 5.41 -4.85
N VAL A 217 -4.76 5.44 -4.33
CA VAL A 217 -4.36 6.18 -3.13
C VAL A 217 -3.43 7.29 -3.56
N SER A 218 -3.68 8.51 -3.06
CA SER A 218 -2.75 9.61 -3.25
C SER A 218 -1.48 9.35 -2.45
N VAL A 219 -0.33 9.57 -3.06
CA VAL A 219 0.94 9.62 -2.33
C VAL A 219 1.27 11.06 -1.95
N PRO A 220 2.09 11.29 -0.92
CA PRO A 220 2.69 12.59 -0.66
C PRO A 220 3.62 13.04 -1.82
N ASP A 221 3.71 14.36 -2.05
CA ASP A 221 4.52 14.93 -3.14
C ASP A 221 5.99 14.53 -3.06
N PHE A 222 6.59 14.63 -1.87
CA PHE A 222 7.98 14.22 -1.65
C PHE A 222 8.21 12.74 -1.99
N PHE A 223 7.20 11.90 -1.81
CA PHE A 223 7.30 10.48 -2.11
C PHE A 223 7.32 10.24 -3.62
N GLN A 224 6.42 10.91 -4.35
CA GLN A 224 6.41 10.86 -5.81
C GLN A 224 7.73 11.37 -6.40
N ASN A 225 8.18 12.55 -5.93
CA ASN A 225 9.43 13.17 -6.38
C ASN A 225 10.63 12.26 -6.07
N GLY A 226 10.71 11.72 -4.86
CA GLY A 226 11.74 10.76 -4.47
C GLY A 226 11.73 9.48 -5.32
N CYS A 227 10.55 8.99 -5.73
CA CYS A 227 10.46 7.87 -6.66
C CYS A 227 10.99 8.23 -8.06
N TYR A 228 10.70 9.43 -8.56
CA TYR A 228 11.31 9.93 -9.81
C TYR A 228 12.84 10.03 -9.67
N HIS A 229 13.36 10.51 -8.53
CA HIS A 229 14.79 10.56 -8.28
C HIS A 229 15.42 9.16 -8.26
N LEU A 230 14.76 8.17 -7.67
CA LEU A 230 15.23 6.78 -7.71
C LEU A 230 15.28 6.23 -9.14
N LEU A 231 14.22 6.46 -9.94
CA LEU A 231 14.18 6.06 -11.35
C LEU A 231 15.27 6.76 -12.18
N ALA A 232 15.54 8.04 -11.89
CA ALA A 232 16.61 8.79 -12.52
C ALA A 232 18.00 8.29 -12.09
N ASP A 233 18.13 7.85 -10.83
CA ASP A 233 19.37 7.27 -10.32
C ASP A 233 19.70 5.95 -11.04
N GLY A 234 18.66 5.14 -11.30
CA GLY A 234 18.72 3.90 -12.08
C GLY A 234 18.77 4.07 -13.60
N LEU A 235 18.80 5.31 -14.12
CA LEU A 235 18.76 5.64 -15.56
C LEU A 235 17.53 5.09 -16.30
N GLU A 236 16.44 4.81 -15.59
CA GLU A 236 15.16 4.39 -16.19
C GLU A 236 14.38 5.60 -16.73
N VAL A 237 14.61 6.76 -16.13
CA VAL A 237 14.16 8.07 -16.63
C VAL A 237 15.33 9.04 -16.65
N GLY A 238 15.19 10.12 -17.40
CA GLY A 238 16.13 11.22 -17.29
C GLY A 238 15.61 12.55 -17.79
N TRP A 239 16.18 13.63 -17.26
CA TRP A 239 15.62 14.97 -17.45
C TRP A 239 16.07 15.59 -18.76
N HIS A 240 17.38 15.61 -19.01
CA HIS A 240 17.95 16.14 -20.24
C HIS A 240 17.54 15.28 -21.46
N PRO A 241 17.25 15.87 -22.65
CA PRO A 241 16.87 15.12 -23.85
C PRO A 241 17.87 14.02 -24.25
N GLN A 242 19.15 14.25 -23.97
CA GLN A 242 20.31 13.36 -24.19
C GLN A 242 20.96 12.89 -22.88
N TYR A 243 20.19 12.68 -21.81
CA TYR A 243 20.72 12.39 -20.47
C TYR A 243 21.72 11.22 -20.42
N LEU A 244 21.53 10.16 -21.21
CA LEU A 244 22.44 9.01 -21.26
C LEU A 244 23.85 9.37 -21.78
N GLU A 245 23.93 10.28 -22.74
CA GLU A 245 25.20 10.75 -23.29
C GLU A 245 25.88 11.69 -22.28
N LYS A 246 25.12 12.66 -21.75
CA LYS A 246 25.61 13.60 -20.73
C LYS A 246 26.11 12.92 -19.46
N ILE A 247 25.44 11.88 -18.99
CA ILE A 247 25.89 11.13 -17.81
C ILE A 247 27.18 10.36 -18.08
N LYS A 248 27.39 9.85 -19.30
CA LYS A 248 28.67 9.21 -19.66
C LYS A 248 29.79 10.25 -19.68
N GLU A 249 29.57 11.39 -20.33
CA GLU A 249 30.55 12.49 -20.39
C GLU A 249 31.01 12.99 -19.01
N VAL A 250 30.16 12.94 -17.99
CA VAL A 250 30.49 13.37 -16.62
C VAL A 250 31.19 12.29 -15.80
N LYS A 251 30.97 11.00 -16.14
CA LYS A 251 31.51 9.86 -15.38
C LYS A 251 32.79 9.26 -15.98
N ASP A 252 33.08 9.55 -17.24
CA ASP A 252 34.34 9.24 -17.92
C ASP A 252 35.44 10.25 -17.55
#